data_AF-A0A662ABX7-F1
#
_entry.id   AF-A0A662ABX7-F1
#
_cell.length_a   1.000
_cell.length_b   1.000
_cell.length_c   1.000
_cell.angle_alpha   90.00
_cell.angle_beta   90.00
_cell.angle_gamma   90.00
#
_symmetry.space_group_name_H-M   'P 1'
#
loop_
_entity.id
_entity.type
_entity.pdbx_description
1 polymer ?
#
loop_
_entity_poly.entity_id
_entity_poly.type
_entity_poly.pdbx_seq_one_letter_code
_entity_poly.pdbx_strand_id
1 'polypeptide(L)'
;MILLLFYLFLALFVSFLCSIMESVLLSTPIPFLNVKEENGHKSATTFIKLKNNIDRPLSAILSLNTVAHTIGAAGVGAQATKMFGELYFGIISAILTLLILVFSEIIPKTIGARYWRKLALGSGKIINIMVIITFPLVIMAGYITKLFSRDQNELSVSREEISAMANIGTKEGIFEEKENKIIQNLIRLGTVKVTEIMTPRVVVTVADENMSLEEFLRKKEFLHFSRIP
;
A
#
# COMPACT_ATOMS: atom_id res chain seq x y z
N MET A 1 39.99 13.69 11.77
CA MET A 1 39.15 12.57 12.25
C MET A 1 37.73 13.03 12.60
N ILE A 2 37.54 14.01 13.49
CA ILE A 2 36.19 14.43 13.97
C ILE A 2 35.25 14.83 12.82
N LEU A 3 35.69 15.71 11.91
CA LEU A 3 34.89 16.13 10.77
C LEU A 3 34.50 14.98 9.82
N LEU A 4 35.42 14.03 9.60
CA LEU A 4 35.16 12.84 8.79
C LEU A 4 34.05 11.98 9.40
N LEU A 5 34.16 11.70 10.70
CA LEU A 5 33.14 10.93 11.42
C LEU A 5 31.80 11.67 11.48
N PHE A 6 31.84 12.99 11.61
CA PHE A 6 30.63 13.82 11.58
C PHE A 6 29.89 13.73 10.24
N TYR A 7 30.59 13.93 9.10
CA TYR A 7 29.97 13.81 7.77
C TYR A 7 29.46 12.39 7.50
N LEU A 8 30.24 11.37 7.89
CA LEU A 8 29.85 9.98 7.76
C LEU A 8 28.57 9.67 8.55
N PHE A 9 28.54 10.03 9.83
CA PHE A 9 27.40 9.79 10.70
C PHE A 9 26.16 10.54 10.22
N LEU A 10 26.31 11.82 9.86
CA LEU A 10 25.21 12.63 9.35
C LEU A 10 24.60 12.01 8.08
N ALA A 11 25.45 11.60 7.14
CA ALA A 11 25.02 10.99 5.89
C ALA A 11 24.28 9.67 6.13
N LEU A 12 24.87 8.79 6.95
CA LEU A 12 24.28 7.49 7.26
C LEU A 12 22.96 7.64 8.00
N PHE A 13 22.90 8.52 9.02
CA PHE A 13 21.71 8.70 9.84
C PHE A 13 20.54 9.30 9.06
N VAL A 14 20.78 10.37 8.29
CA VAL A 14 19.72 11.01 7.49
C VAL A 14 19.21 10.04 6.43
N SER A 15 20.11 9.35 5.72
CA SER A 15 19.73 8.37 4.70
C SER A 15 18.98 7.17 5.30
N PHE A 16 19.42 6.66 6.45
CA PHE A 16 18.74 5.61 7.20
C PHE A 16 17.30 6.01 7.51
N LEU A 17 17.10 7.23 8.03
CA LEU A 17 15.77 7.75 8.33
C LEU A 17 14.92 7.86 7.06
N CYS A 18 15.47 8.39 5.96
CA CYS A 18 14.78 8.47 4.68
C CYS A 18 14.31 7.09 4.19
N SER A 19 15.19 6.10 4.20
CA SER A 19 14.90 4.73 3.75
C SER A 19 13.82 4.03 4.58
N ILE A 20 13.79 4.25 5.91
CA ILE A 20 12.67 3.77 6.75
C ILE A 20 11.38 4.46 6.36
N MET A 21 11.39 5.80 6.25
CA MET A 21 10.18 6.57 5.93
C MET A 21 9.61 6.18 4.57
N GLU A 22 10.47 5.98 3.56
CA GLU A 22 10.08 5.48 2.23
C GLU A 22 9.37 4.13 2.34
N SER A 23 9.98 3.18 3.05
CA SER A 23 9.45 1.82 3.14
C SER A 23 8.17 1.75 3.97
N VAL A 24 8.05 2.54 5.03
CA VAL A 24 6.82 2.65 5.83
C VAL A 24 5.71 3.31 5.01
N LEU A 25 6.03 4.38 4.25
CA LEU A 25 5.09 5.05 3.36
C LEU A 25 4.52 4.06 2.33
N LEU A 26 5.37 3.31 1.64
CA LEU A 26 4.93 2.37 0.63
C LEU A 26 4.16 1.18 1.23
N SER A 27 4.66 0.59 2.31
CA SER A 27 4.13 -0.65 2.88
C SER A 27 2.85 -0.49 3.71
N THR A 28 2.50 0.71 4.18
CA THR A 28 1.33 0.91 5.04
C THR A 28 0.02 0.92 4.23
N PRO A 29 -0.94 0.01 4.44
CA PRO A 29 -2.22 0.02 3.73
C PRO A 29 -3.15 1.16 4.20
N ILE A 30 -3.91 1.77 3.27
CA ILE A 30 -4.91 2.80 3.60
C ILE A 30 -5.98 2.28 4.60
N PRO A 31 -6.52 1.05 4.47
CA PRO A 31 -7.53 0.56 5.43
C PRO A 31 -7.04 0.54 6.89
N PHE A 32 -5.76 0.20 7.12
CA PHE A 32 -5.18 0.25 8.46
C PHE A 32 -5.18 1.67 9.04
N LEU A 33 -4.91 2.68 8.20
CA LEU A 33 -4.89 4.07 8.63
C LEU A 33 -6.30 4.58 8.93
N ASN A 34 -7.31 4.20 8.14
CA ASN A 34 -8.71 4.56 8.38
C ASN A 34 -9.17 4.03 9.74
N VAL A 35 -8.88 2.76 10.07
CA VAL A 35 -9.17 2.20 11.39
C VAL A 35 -8.48 2.98 12.51
N LYS A 36 -7.23 3.45 12.30
CA LYS A 36 -6.53 4.26 13.30
C LYS A 36 -7.08 5.68 13.42
N GLU A 37 -7.57 6.26 12.34
CA GLU A 37 -8.23 7.55 12.32
C GLU A 37 -9.57 7.51 13.09
N GLU A 38 -10.39 6.48 12.86
CA GLU A 38 -11.63 6.23 13.61
C GLU A 38 -11.39 6.07 15.11
N ASN A 39 -10.27 5.45 15.48
CA ASN A 39 -9.81 5.33 16.87
C ASN A 39 -9.23 6.64 17.46
N GLY A 40 -9.36 7.77 16.77
CA GLY A 40 -8.98 9.10 17.25
C GLY A 40 -7.51 9.49 17.05
N HIS A 41 -6.71 8.69 16.33
CA HIS A 41 -5.30 9.04 16.08
C HIS A 41 -5.16 10.07 14.95
N LYS A 42 -5.05 11.36 15.30
CA LYS A 42 -4.82 12.47 14.34
C LYS A 42 -3.63 12.27 13.38
N SER A 43 -2.62 11.48 13.78
CA SER A 43 -1.47 11.17 12.92
C SER A 43 -1.84 10.31 11.71
N ALA A 44 -2.89 9.50 11.83
CA ALA A 44 -3.41 8.70 10.73
C ALA A 44 -3.98 9.60 9.62
N THR A 45 -4.72 10.66 9.98
CA THR A 45 -5.23 11.67 9.04
C THR A 45 -4.10 12.32 8.24
N THR A 46 -3.00 12.71 8.89
CA THR A 46 -1.83 13.27 8.20
C THR A 46 -1.23 12.25 7.25
N PHE A 47 -1.09 10.99 7.66
CA PHE A 47 -0.55 9.93 6.82
C PHE A 47 -1.44 9.65 5.60
N ILE A 48 -2.76 9.60 5.78
CA ILE A 48 -3.72 9.42 4.68
C ILE A 48 -3.56 10.52 3.64
N LYS A 49 -3.43 11.79 4.08
CA LYS A 49 -3.17 12.92 3.16
C LYS A 49 -1.88 12.76 2.36
N LEU A 50 -0.83 12.21 2.98
CA LEU A 50 0.45 11.91 2.31
C LEU A 50 0.30 10.74 1.32
N LYS A 51 -0.43 9.68 1.67
CA LYS A 51 -0.74 8.54 0.80
C LYS A 51 -1.56 8.94 -0.42
N ASN A 52 -2.55 9.83 -0.25
CA ASN A 52 -3.42 10.30 -1.34
C ASN A 52 -2.67 11.15 -2.37
N ASN A 53 -1.52 11.74 -2.01
CA ASN A 53 -0.67 12.51 -2.91
C ASN A 53 0.76 11.97 -2.85
N ILE A 54 0.95 10.68 -3.14
CA ILE A 54 2.20 9.95 -2.83
C ILE A 54 3.45 10.53 -3.50
N ASP A 55 3.31 11.22 -4.65
CA ASP A 55 4.42 11.82 -5.39
C ASP A 55 5.16 12.87 -4.57
N ARG A 56 4.44 13.67 -3.77
CA ARG A 56 5.03 14.73 -2.95
C ARG A 56 5.95 14.20 -1.84
N PRO A 57 5.48 13.34 -0.91
CA PRO A 57 6.33 12.75 0.10
C PRO A 57 7.41 11.85 -0.49
N LEU A 58 7.11 11.09 -1.55
CA LEU A 58 8.13 10.24 -2.18
C LEU A 58 9.27 11.08 -2.77
N SER A 59 8.94 12.15 -3.50
CA SER A 59 9.93 13.09 -4.03
C SER A 59 10.75 13.75 -2.92
N ALA A 60 10.10 14.16 -1.82
CA ALA A 60 10.79 14.73 -0.66
C ALA A 60 11.81 13.77 -0.04
N ILE A 61 11.38 12.52 0.22
CA ILE A 61 12.20 11.49 0.85
C ILE A 61 13.40 11.12 -0.05
N LEU A 62 13.14 10.83 -1.32
CA LEU A 62 14.18 10.46 -2.29
C LEU A 62 15.18 11.60 -2.53
N SER A 63 14.69 12.85 -2.62
CA SER A 63 15.54 14.02 -2.78
C SER A 63 16.44 14.21 -1.56
N LEU A 64 15.87 14.15 -0.35
CA LEU A 64 16.65 14.28 0.88
C LEU A 64 17.68 13.16 1.01
N ASN A 65 17.31 11.93 0.65
CA ASN A 65 18.22 10.79 0.65
C ASN A 65 19.40 11.02 -0.31
N THR A 66 19.11 11.44 -1.54
CA THR A 66 20.14 11.70 -2.56
C THR A 66 21.08 12.82 -2.14
N VAL A 67 20.54 13.91 -1.56
CA VAL A 67 21.34 15.01 -1.02
C VAL A 67 22.24 14.53 0.12
N ALA A 68 21.70 13.74 1.06
CA ALA A 68 22.46 13.18 2.17
C ALA A 68 23.60 12.27 1.68
N HIS A 69 23.36 11.40 0.70
CA HIS A 69 24.40 10.57 0.08
C HIS A 69 25.46 11.41 -0.60
N THR A 70 25.07 12.40 -1.39
CA THR A 70 26.00 13.18 -2.22
C THR A 70 26.88 14.07 -1.36
N ILE A 71 26.28 14.84 -0.45
CA ILE A 71 27.02 15.72 0.48
C ILE A 71 27.85 14.88 1.45
N GLY A 72 27.29 13.77 1.95
CA GLY A 72 27.98 12.83 2.80
C GLY A 72 29.22 12.24 2.17
N ALA A 73 29.07 11.66 0.98
CA ALA A 73 30.17 11.06 0.23
C ALA A 73 31.22 12.09 -0.17
N ALA A 74 30.81 13.27 -0.64
CA ALA A 74 31.74 14.36 -0.96
C ALA A 74 32.51 14.84 0.29
N GLY A 75 31.81 15.01 1.42
CA GLY A 75 32.42 15.44 2.68
C GLY A 75 33.39 14.42 3.26
N VAL A 76 33.00 13.13 3.28
CA VAL A 76 33.87 12.03 3.70
C VAL A 76 35.06 11.90 2.75
N GLY A 77 34.85 11.94 1.44
CA GLY A 77 35.90 11.89 0.42
C GLY A 77 36.93 13.01 0.58
N ALA A 78 36.48 14.26 0.72
CA ALA A 78 37.37 15.40 0.90
C ALA A 78 38.22 15.29 2.18
N GLN A 79 37.61 14.84 3.29
CA GLN A 79 38.35 14.64 4.55
C GLN A 79 39.27 13.43 4.49
N ALA A 80 38.86 12.36 3.81
CA ALA A 80 39.66 11.16 3.62
C ALA A 80 40.93 11.48 2.82
N THR A 81 40.82 12.21 1.71
CA THR A 81 41.97 12.65 0.91
C THR A 81 42.92 13.52 1.72
N LYS A 82 42.39 14.45 2.53
CA LYS A 82 43.23 15.33 3.37
C LYS A 82 44.01 14.56 4.44
N MET A 83 43.45 13.47 4.96
CA MET A 83 44.05 12.73 6.09
C MET A 83 44.91 11.55 5.66
N PHE A 84 44.51 10.84 4.61
CA PHE A 84 45.15 9.59 4.18
C PHE A 84 45.88 9.75 2.84
N GLY A 85 45.69 10.85 2.13
CA GLY A 85 46.26 11.08 0.79
C GLY A 85 45.42 10.44 -0.33
N GLU A 86 45.71 10.82 -1.57
CA GLU A 86 44.94 10.42 -2.75
C GLU A 86 44.96 8.90 -3.02
N LEU A 87 46.04 8.21 -2.62
CA LEU A 87 46.19 6.77 -2.82
C LEU A 87 45.06 5.96 -2.15
N TYR A 88 44.54 6.43 -1.01
CA TYR A 88 43.49 5.74 -0.26
C TYR A 88 42.07 6.19 -0.63
N PHE A 89 41.92 7.22 -1.48
CA PHE A 89 40.62 7.77 -1.85
C PHE A 89 39.70 6.72 -2.50
N GLY A 90 40.25 5.90 -3.41
CA GLY A 90 39.48 4.86 -4.10
C GLY A 90 38.95 3.78 -3.16
N ILE A 91 39.80 3.29 -2.25
CA ILE A 91 39.43 2.25 -1.28
C ILE A 91 38.41 2.80 -0.27
N ILE A 92 38.62 4.01 0.24
CA ILE A 92 37.70 4.64 1.19
C ILE A 92 36.34 4.91 0.54
N SER A 93 36.32 5.38 -0.71
CA SER A 93 35.07 5.57 -1.46
C SER A 93 34.32 4.25 -1.66
N ALA A 94 35.01 3.17 -2.04
CA ALA A 94 34.38 1.86 -2.21
C ALA A 94 33.78 1.31 -0.90
N ILE A 95 34.52 1.41 0.21
CA ILE A 95 34.03 1.01 1.54
C ILE A 95 32.82 1.87 1.93
N LEU A 96 32.89 3.18 1.72
CA LEU A 96 31.81 4.10 2.04
C LEU A 96 30.53 3.77 1.28
N THR A 97 30.64 3.52 -0.03
CA THR A 97 29.48 3.13 -0.86
C THR A 97 28.85 1.84 -0.36
N LEU A 98 29.66 0.83 0.00
CA LEU A 98 29.14 -0.42 0.56
C LEU A 98 28.43 -0.19 1.90
N LEU A 99 29.02 0.62 2.80
CA LEU A 99 28.41 0.95 4.09
C LEU A 99 27.07 1.66 3.90
N ILE A 100 27.02 2.64 3.01
CA ILE A 100 25.82 3.37 2.66
C ILE A 100 24.72 2.42 2.15
N LEU A 101 25.05 1.57 1.18
CA LEU A 101 24.10 0.66 0.55
C LEU A 101 23.54 -0.36 1.56
N VAL A 102 24.39 -0.93 2.42
CA VAL A 102 23.94 -1.93 3.40
C VAL A 102 23.21 -1.27 4.56
N PHE A 103 23.84 -0.30 5.23
CA PHE A 103 23.34 0.25 6.49
C PHE A 103 22.29 1.33 6.30
N SER A 104 22.33 2.11 5.22
CA SER A 104 21.39 3.20 5.01
C SER A 104 20.29 2.89 4.02
N GLU A 105 20.43 1.85 3.19
CA GLU A 105 19.44 1.50 2.18
C GLU A 105 18.81 0.13 2.40
N ILE A 106 19.57 -0.97 2.36
CA ILE A 106 19.00 -2.33 2.44
C ILE A 106 18.40 -2.62 3.81
N ILE A 107 19.18 -2.46 4.88
CA ILE A 107 18.73 -2.77 6.25
C ILE A 107 17.52 -1.90 6.64
N PRO A 108 17.54 -0.57 6.45
CA PRO A 108 16.45 0.28 6.95
C PRO A 108 15.18 0.08 6.12
N LYS A 109 15.30 -0.17 4.81
CA LYS A 109 14.13 -0.51 3.99
C LYS A 109 13.47 -1.81 4.46
N THR A 110 14.28 -2.82 4.77
CA THR A 110 13.80 -4.09 5.33
C THR A 110 13.08 -3.88 6.68
N ILE A 111 13.64 -3.04 7.56
CA ILE A 111 13.02 -2.70 8.85
C ILE A 111 11.69 -1.97 8.64
N GLY A 112 11.66 -0.95 7.78
CA GLY A 112 10.46 -0.18 7.49
C GLY A 112 9.33 -1.04 6.91
N ALA A 113 9.67 -1.93 5.96
CA ALA A 113 8.72 -2.85 5.35
C ALA A 113 8.22 -3.95 6.32
N ARG A 114 9.04 -4.40 7.27
CA ARG A 114 8.63 -5.44 8.24
C ARG A 114 7.86 -4.87 9.42
N TYR A 115 8.23 -3.69 9.90
CA TYR A 115 7.71 -3.10 11.14
C TYR A 115 6.78 -1.89 10.89
N TRP A 116 6.25 -1.73 9.68
CA TRP A 116 5.37 -0.62 9.30
C TRP A 116 4.21 -0.40 10.29
N ARG A 117 3.59 -1.47 10.81
CA ARG A 117 2.47 -1.38 11.76
C ARG A 117 2.81 -0.55 13.01
N LYS A 118 4.03 -0.67 13.53
CA LYS A 118 4.50 0.07 14.71
C LYS A 118 4.98 1.48 14.34
N LEU A 119 5.54 1.64 13.14
CA LEU A 119 6.19 2.88 12.70
C LEU A 119 5.23 3.86 12.02
N ALA A 120 4.11 3.40 11.48
CA ALA A 120 3.20 4.19 10.65
C ALA A 120 2.76 5.49 11.32
N LEU A 121 2.26 5.43 12.56
CA LEU A 121 1.73 6.62 13.24
C LEU A 121 2.82 7.69 13.50
N GLY A 122 4.07 7.30 13.75
CA GLY A 122 5.17 8.26 13.92
C GLY A 122 5.66 8.84 12.60
N SER A 123 5.67 7.99 11.56
CA SER A 123 6.24 8.33 10.25
C SER A 123 5.47 9.44 9.54
N GLY A 124 4.15 9.52 9.70
CA GLY A 124 3.35 10.58 9.05
C GLY A 124 3.81 12.00 9.39
N LYS A 125 4.19 12.26 10.64
CA LYS A 125 4.73 13.58 11.06
C LYS A 125 6.13 13.81 10.52
N ILE A 126 6.99 12.80 10.57
CA ILE A 126 8.37 12.89 10.11
C ILE A 126 8.40 13.19 8.60
N ILE A 127 7.62 12.45 7.81
CA ILE A 127 7.50 12.66 6.37
C ILE A 127 7.00 14.08 6.06
N ASN A 128 5.99 14.57 6.80
CA ASN A 128 5.50 15.93 6.60
C ASN A 128 6.58 17.00 6.86
N ILE A 129 7.43 16.80 7.88
CA ILE A 129 8.59 17.68 8.12
C ILE A 129 9.58 17.60 6.94
N MET A 130 9.87 16.40 6.42
CA MET A 130 10.77 16.23 5.27
C MET A 130 10.23 16.96 4.03
N VAL A 131 8.91 16.91 3.80
CA VAL A 131 8.25 17.65 2.70
C VAL A 131 8.41 19.17 2.87
N ILE A 132 8.30 19.70 4.09
CA ILE A 132 8.47 21.14 4.36
C ILE A 132 9.93 21.55 4.12
N ILE A 133 10.90 20.76 4.60
CA ILE A 133 12.33 21.05 4.42
C ILE A 133 12.72 21.03 2.93
N THR A 134 12.16 20.08 2.16
CA THR A 134 12.46 19.91 0.74
C THR A 134 11.43 20.57 -0.19
N PHE A 135 10.60 21.47 0.35
CA PHE A 135 9.49 22.10 -0.37
C PHE A 135 9.84 22.66 -1.77
N PRO A 136 10.97 23.38 -1.99
CA PRO A 136 11.30 23.86 -3.35
C PRO A 136 11.54 22.72 -4.35
N LEU A 137 12.14 21.61 -3.92
CA LEU A 137 12.35 20.42 -4.76
C LEU A 137 11.04 19.70 -5.05
N VAL A 138 10.16 19.60 -4.05
CA VAL A 138 8.84 18.98 -4.19
C VAL A 138 7.96 19.72 -5.19
N ILE A 139 8.02 21.06 -5.21
CA ILE A 139 7.29 21.87 -6.20
C ILE A 139 7.79 21.57 -7.62
N MET A 140 9.10 21.56 -7.83
CA MET A 140 9.69 21.26 -9.14
C MET A 140 9.30 19.87 -9.63
N ALA A 141 9.42 18.86 -8.78
CA ALA A 141 8.98 17.49 -9.09
C ALA A 141 7.48 17.43 -9.43
N GLY A 142 6.64 18.18 -8.72
CA GLY A 142 5.20 18.26 -8.99
C GLY A 142 4.86 18.89 -10.34
N TYR A 143 5.61 19.92 -10.78
CA TYR A 143 5.44 20.50 -12.11
C TYR A 143 5.83 19.53 -13.21
N ILE A 144 6.96 18.83 -13.04
CA ILE A 144 7.41 17.80 -13.99
C ILE A 144 6.38 16.68 -14.07
N THR A 145 5.92 16.17 -12.93
CA THR A 145 4.94 15.07 -12.87
C THR A 145 3.65 15.46 -13.58
N LYS A 146 3.12 16.68 -13.38
CA LYS A 146 1.93 17.16 -14.09
C LYS A 146 2.08 17.25 -15.61
N LEU A 147 3.30 17.38 -16.14
CA LEU A 147 3.54 17.36 -17.59
C LEU A 147 3.45 15.94 -18.17
N PHE A 148 3.64 14.91 -17.35
CA PHE A 148 3.61 13.49 -17.75
C PHE A 148 2.33 12.76 -17.30
N SER A 149 1.68 13.22 -16.23
CA SER A 149 0.43 12.64 -15.73
C SER A 149 -0.74 13.06 -16.63
N ARG A 150 -1.06 12.21 -17.61
CA ARG A 150 -2.40 12.18 -18.20
C ARG A 150 -3.38 11.79 -17.09
N ASP A 151 -4.44 12.57 -16.92
CA ASP A 151 -5.49 12.44 -15.91
C ASP A 151 -5.97 10.98 -15.75
N GLN A 152 -5.34 10.23 -14.85
CA GLN A 152 -5.72 8.86 -14.51
C GLN A 152 -6.53 8.89 -13.23
N ASN A 153 -7.84 9.12 -13.40
CA ASN A 153 -8.84 8.81 -12.38
C ASN A 153 -9.02 7.29 -12.23
N GLU A 154 -7.93 6.57 -11.93
CA GLU A 154 -7.99 5.13 -11.61
C GLU A 154 -7.90 4.93 -10.08
N LEU A 155 -8.93 5.39 -9.37
CA LEU A 155 -9.21 4.97 -7.99
C LEU A 155 -10.53 4.19 -7.93
N SER A 156 -10.75 3.34 -8.92
CA SER A 156 -11.83 2.35 -8.92
C SER A 156 -11.20 1.02 -8.58
N VAL A 157 -11.15 0.67 -7.29
CA VAL A 157 -10.79 -0.70 -6.88
C VAL A 157 -11.70 -1.67 -7.63
N SER A 158 -11.12 -2.52 -8.45
CA SER A 158 -11.89 -3.41 -9.32
C SER A 158 -12.50 -4.56 -8.49
N ARG A 159 -13.58 -5.17 -9.00
CA ARG A 159 -14.19 -6.33 -8.34
C ARG A 159 -13.21 -7.49 -8.20
N GLU A 160 -12.33 -7.62 -9.18
CA GLU A 160 -11.24 -8.61 -9.23
C GLU A 160 -10.21 -8.35 -8.12
N GLU A 161 -9.88 -7.09 -7.84
CA GLU A 161 -8.97 -6.72 -6.75
C GLU A 161 -9.57 -7.04 -5.37
N ILE A 162 -10.86 -6.74 -5.14
CA ILE A 162 -11.55 -7.08 -3.89
C ILE A 162 -11.60 -8.61 -3.71
N SER A 163 -11.90 -9.34 -4.79
CA SER A 163 -11.89 -10.82 -4.79
C SER A 163 -10.50 -11.38 -4.44
N ALA A 164 -9.44 -10.80 -5.01
CA ALA A 164 -8.07 -11.20 -4.74
C ALA A 164 -7.67 -10.94 -3.28
N MET A 165 -8.04 -9.79 -2.72
CA MET A 165 -7.78 -9.45 -1.31
C MET A 165 -8.46 -10.43 -0.35
N ALA A 166 -9.72 -10.82 -0.61
CA ALA A 166 -10.43 -11.80 0.21
C ALA A 166 -9.75 -13.19 0.16
N ASN A 167 -9.30 -13.61 -1.02
CA ASN A 167 -8.56 -14.86 -1.18
C ASN A 167 -7.21 -14.84 -0.44
N ILE A 168 -6.48 -13.74 -0.49
CA ILE A 168 -5.22 -13.56 0.25
C ILE A 168 -5.49 -13.62 1.76
N GLY A 169 -6.49 -12.90 2.26
CA GLY A 169 -6.85 -12.93 3.68
C GLY A 169 -7.22 -14.34 4.18
N THR A 170 -7.85 -15.15 3.32
CA THR A 170 -8.15 -16.56 3.65
C THR A 170 -6.86 -17.39 3.75
N LYS A 171 -5.92 -17.24 2.82
CA LYS A 171 -4.62 -17.92 2.86
C LYS A 171 -3.77 -17.52 4.05
N GLU A 172 -3.89 -16.28 4.50
CA GLU A 172 -3.22 -15.76 5.69
C GLU A 172 -3.94 -16.15 7.01
N GLY A 173 -5.06 -16.89 6.94
CA GLY A 173 -5.82 -17.34 8.11
C GLY A 173 -6.63 -16.24 8.80
N ILE A 174 -6.85 -15.10 8.12
CA ILE A 174 -7.67 -13.99 8.61
C ILE A 174 -9.16 -14.31 8.46
N PHE A 175 -9.52 -15.03 7.39
CA PHE A 175 -10.89 -15.48 7.10
C PHE A 175 -10.97 -17.00 7.01
N GLU A 176 -12.11 -17.56 7.40
CA GLU A 176 -12.43 -18.95 7.09
C GLU A 176 -12.83 -19.11 5.61
N GLU A 177 -12.66 -20.32 5.04
CA GLU A 177 -13.06 -20.58 3.65
C GLU A 177 -14.54 -20.29 3.38
N LYS A 178 -15.41 -20.50 4.38
CA LYS A 178 -16.84 -20.19 4.29
C LYS A 178 -17.08 -18.70 4.13
N GLU A 179 -16.36 -17.86 4.86
CA GLU A 179 -16.49 -16.41 4.80
C GLU A 179 -16.03 -15.87 3.45
N ASN A 180 -14.89 -16.38 2.94
CA ASN A 180 -14.44 -16.05 1.59
C ASN A 180 -15.49 -16.42 0.55
N LYS A 181 -16.07 -17.61 0.63
CA LYS A 181 -17.12 -18.06 -0.30
C LYS A 181 -18.34 -17.12 -0.30
N ILE A 182 -18.72 -16.59 0.87
CA ILE A 182 -19.79 -15.59 0.99
C ILE A 182 -19.39 -14.29 0.28
N ILE A 183 -18.18 -13.78 0.54
CA ILE A 183 -17.67 -12.54 -0.07
C ILE A 183 -17.65 -12.67 -1.61
N GLN A 184 -17.12 -13.78 -2.13
CA GLN A 184 -17.09 -14.05 -3.57
C GLN A 184 -18.50 -14.08 -4.18
N ASN A 185 -19.45 -14.74 -3.50
CA ASN A 185 -20.83 -14.80 -3.95
C ASN A 185 -21.50 -13.42 -3.97
N LEU A 186 -21.23 -12.57 -2.97
CA LEU A 186 -21.76 -11.20 -2.92
C LEU A 186 -21.24 -10.33 -4.06
N ILE A 187 -19.93 -10.40 -4.34
CA ILE A 187 -19.33 -9.66 -5.46
C ILE A 187 -19.92 -10.09 -6.80
N ARG A 188 -20.15 -11.41 -6.97
CA ARG A 188 -20.72 -11.99 -8.18
C ARG A 188 -22.22 -11.71 -8.33
N LEU A 189 -22.98 -11.59 -7.24
CA LEU A 189 -24.43 -11.40 -7.26
C LEU A 189 -24.85 -10.19 -8.11
N GLY A 190 -24.08 -9.10 -8.07
CA GLY A 190 -24.36 -7.89 -8.84
C GLY A 190 -24.24 -8.04 -10.37
N THR A 191 -23.61 -9.11 -10.85
CA THR A 191 -23.45 -9.41 -12.29
C THR A 191 -24.30 -10.59 -12.76
N VAL A 192 -24.86 -11.39 -11.83
CA VAL A 192 -25.69 -12.55 -12.17
C VAL A 192 -27.04 -12.08 -12.69
N LYS A 193 -27.40 -12.53 -13.88
CA LYS A 193 -28.69 -12.25 -14.51
C LYS A 193 -29.76 -13.22 -14.01
N VAL A 194 -31.01 -12.78 -13.97
CA VAL A 194 -32.17 -13.61 -13.60
C VAL A 194 -32.23 -14.89 -14.45
N THR A 195 -31.89 -14.78 -15.74
CA THR A 195 -31.85 -15.91 -16.68
C THR A 195 -30.87 -17.01 -16.28
N GLU A 196 -29.84 -16.71 -15.48
CA GLU A 196 -28.82 -17.67 -15.04
C GLU A 196 -29.24 -18.43 -13.78
N ILE A 197 -30.26 -17.95 -13.05
CA ILE A 197 -30.70 -18.53 -11.76
C ILE A 197 -32.17 -18.95 -11.74
N MET A 198 -32.96 -18.54 -12.74
CA MET A 198 -34.36 -18.91 -12.82
C MET A 198 -34.53 -20.41 -13.08
N THR A 199 -35.61 -20.98 -12.56
CA THR A 199 -36.05 -22.34 -12.95
C THR A 199 -36.55 -22.30 -14.40
N PRO A 200 -35.95 -23.05 -15.35
CA PRO A 200 -36.39 -23.04 -16.74
C PRO A 200 -37.85 -23.49 -16.86
N ARG A 201 -38.65 -22.80 -17.69
CA ARG A 201 -40.10 -23.04 -17.84
C ARG A 201 -40.47 -24.52 -18.02
N VAL A 202 -39.65 -25.27 -18.75
CA VAL A 202 -39.85 -26.69 -19.06
C VAL A 202 -39.81 -27.62 -17.85
N VAL A 203 -39.25 -27.18 -16.72
CA VAL A 203 -39.16 -27.95 -15.47
C VAL A 203 -39.88 -27.26 -14.31
N VAL A 204 -40.66 -26.20 -14.58
CA VAL A 204 -41.48 -25.55 -13.55
C VAL A 204 -42.68 -26.44 -13.24
N THR A 205 -42.90 -26.69 -11.95
CA THR A 205 -44.15 -27.27 -11.45
C THR A 205 -45.23 -26.18 -11.48
N VAL A 206 -46.28 -26.39 -12.27
CA VAL A 206 -47.36 -25.41 -12.52
C VAL A 206 -48.71 -26.08 -12.24
N ALA A 207 -49.66 -25.34 -11.68
CA ALA A 207 -51.03 -25.80 -11.51
C ALA A 207 -51.94 -25.23 -12.61
N ASP A 208 -52.86 -26.03 -13.13
CA ASP A 208 -53.86 -25.55 -14.10
C ASP A 208 -54.95 -24.76 -13.35
N GLU A 209 -55.34 -23.60 -13.89
CA GLU A 209 -56.39 -22.76 -13.30
C GLU A 209 -57.74 -23.49 -13.22
N ASN A 210 -58.00 -24.42 -14.15
CA ASN A 210 -59.24 -25.20 -14.19
C ASN A 210 -59.18 -26.47 -13.32
N MET A 211 -58.06 -26.72 -12.63
CA MET A 211 -57.91 -27.90 -11.77
C MET A 211 -58.82 -27.79 -10.55
N SER A 212 -59.49 -28.89 -10.23
CA SER A 212 -60.29 -28.95 -9.00
C SER A 212 -59.40 -28.96 -7.75
N LEU A 213 -59.91 -28.41 -6.64
CA LEU A 213 -59.18 -28.38 -5.37
C LEU A 213 -58.78 -29.80 -4.90
N GLU A 214 -59.65 -30.79 -5.14
CA GLU A 214 -59.39 -32.18 -4.77
C GLU A 214 -58.22 -32.78 -5.57
N GLU A 215 -58.16 -32.53 -6.88
CA GLU A 215 -57.04 -32.97 -7.72
C GLU A 215 -55.72 -32.28 -7.35
N PHE A 216 -55.78 -30.99 -7.01
CA PHE A 216 -54.63 -30.24 -6.54
C PHE A 216 -54.05 -30.86 -5.25
N LEU A 217 -54.90 -31.17 -4.26
CA LEU A 217 -54.47 -31.77 -2.99
C LEU A 217 -53.95 -33.21 -3.16
N ARG A 218 -54.41 -33.95 -4.17
CA ARG A 218 -53.93 -35.32 -4.45
C ARG A 218 -52.56 -35.36 -5.14
N LYS A 219 -52.15 -34.28 -5.81
CA LYS A 219 -50.82 -34.18 -6.45
C LYS A 219 -49.72 -33.93 -5.42
N LYS A 220 -48.97 -35.00 -5.09
CA LYS A 220 -47.85 -34.95 -4.13
C LYS A 220 -46.70 -34.03 -4.56
N GLU A 221 -46.54 -33.78 -5.85
CA GLU A 221 -45.49 -32.89 -6.38
C GLU A 221 -45.62 -31.47 -5.82
N PHE A 222 -46.86 -30.99 -5.65
CA PHE A 222 -47.16 -29.66 -5.13
C PHE A 222 -46.75 -29.48 -3.67
N LEU A 223 -46.65 -30.56 -2.88
CA LEU A 223 -46.25 -30.52 -1.48
C LEU A 223 -44.77 -30.15 -1.28
N HIS A 224 -43.95 -30.25 -2.31
CA HIS A 224 -42.51 -29.94 -2.23
C HIS A 224 -42.24 -28.44 -2.35
N PHE A 225 -43.23 -27.64 -2.74
CA PHE A 225 -43.06 -26.22 -3.04
C PHE A 225 -44.05 -25.38 -2.24
N SER A 226 -43.57 -24.26 -1.68
CA SER A 226 -44.44 -23.33 -0.94
C SER A 226 -45.26 -22.40 -1.84
N ARG A 227 -44.88 -22.27 -3.12
CA ARG A 227 -45.46 -21.34 -4.11
C ARG A 227 -45.50 -22.04 -5.46
N ILE A 228 -46.66 -22.02 -6.10
CA ILE A 228 -46.91 -22.70 -7.38
C ILE A 228 -47.56 -21.66 -8.32
N PRO A 229 -46.95 -21.41 -9.48
CA PRO A 229 -47.55 -20.59 -10.53
C PRO A 229 -48.80 -21.23 -11.12
#